data_AF-A0A960N1B2-F1
#
_entry.id   AF-A0A960N1B2-F1
#
_cell.length_a   1.000
_cell.length_b   1.000
_cell.length_c   1.000
_cell.angle_alpha   90.00
_cell.angle_beta   90.00
_cell.angle_gamma   90.00
#
_symmetry.space_group_name_H-M   'P 1'
#
loop_
_entity.id
_entity.type
_entity.pdbx_description
1 polymer ?
#
loop_
_entity_poly.entity_id
_entity_poly.type
_entity_poly.pdbx_seq_one_letter_code
_entity_poly.pdbx_strand_id
1 'polypeptide(L)'
;MTDSIHPVWQEHPGLVWSNRHADDNVRIRAALCRPRFRILLDLAMAFGLERLRREWDALKTEGTAEARRAAPTVERILNHIAEGFQRADAGN
;
A
#
# COMPACT_ATOMS: atom_id res chain seq x y z
N MET A 1 3.32 -6.66 22.72
CA MET A 1 4.13 -5.91 21.75
C MET A 1 3.29 -4.70 21.37
N THR A 2 3.75 -3.48 21.66
CA THR A 2 2.93 -2.26 21.60
C THR A 2 2.55 -1.96 20.16
N ASP A 3 1.26 -2.13 19.86
CA ASP A 3 0.64 -1.86 18.57
C ASP A 3 0.48 -0.33 18.39
N SER A 4 1.60 0.34 18.18
CA SER A 4 1.65 1.77 17.94
C SER A 4 1.30 2.03 16.48
N ILE A 5 0.12 2.62 16.26
CA ILE A 5 -0.36 3.05 14.94
C ILE A 5 0.72 3.91 14.25
N HIS A 6 1.22 3.47 13.09
CA HIS A 6 2.19 4.25 12.32
C HIS A 6 1.61 5.63 11.93
N PRO A 7 2.39 6.73 12.02
CA PRO A 7 1.90 8.09 11.74
C PRO A 7 1.27 8.29 10.37
N VAL A 8 1.73 7.54 9.35
CA VAL A 8 1.18 7.58 7.98
C VAL A 8 -0.35 7.38 7.94
N TRP A 9 -0.90 6.65 8.91
CA TRP A 9 -2.34 6.41 8.98
C TRP A 9 -3.13 7.63 9.45
N GLN A 10 -2.50 8.59 10.11
CA GLN A 10 -3.12 9.87 10.47
C GLN A 10 -3.35 10.75 9.22
N GLU A 11 -2.54 10.58 8.17
CA GLU A 11 -2.67 11.30 6.90
C GLU A 11 -3.74 10.68 5.97
N HIS A 12 -4.21 9.47 6.29
CA HIS A 12 -5.17 8.72 5.47
C HIS A 12 -6.35 8.13 6.28
N PRO A 13 -7.16 8.98 6.96
CA PRO A 13 -8.20 8.52 7.89
C PRO A 13 -9.35 7.73 7.24
N GLY A 14 -9.54 7.84 5.92
CA GLY A 14 -10.65 7.21 5.18
C GLY A 14 -10.44 5.73 4.80
N LEU A 15 -9.28 5.14 5.09
CA LEU A 15 -8.96 3.77 4.69
C LEU A 15 -9.52 2.69 5.63
N VAL A 16 -9.53 2.93 6.94
CA VAL A 16 -10.07 2.01 7.94
C VAL A 16 -10.90 2.77 8.95
N TRP A 17 -12.15 3.05 8.57
CA TRP A 17 -13.07 3.83 9.40
C TRP A 17 -13.59 3.04 10.61
N SER A 18 -13.53 1.70 10.56
CA SER A 18 -14.19 0.82 11.54
C SER A 18 -13.24 0.19 12.57
N ASN A 19 -11.92 0.21 12.35
CA ASN A 19 -10.96 -0.41 13.26
C ASN A 19 -9.63 0.36 13.34
N ARG A 20 -9.56 1.31 14.27
CA ARG A 20 -8.34 2.06 14.61
C ARG A 20 -7.21 1.17 15.18
N HIS A 21 -7.49 -0.09 15.51
CA HIS A 21 -6.52 -1.09 15.98
C HIS A 21 -6.23 -2.16 14.93
N ALA A 22 -6.63 -1.94 13.67
CA ALA A 22 -6.22 -2.83 12.60
C ALA A 22 -4.71 -2.71 12.36
N ASP A 23 -4.04 -3.86 12.34
CA ASP A 23 -2.63 -4.01 12.00
C ASP A 23 -2.30 -3.34 10.65
N ASP A 24 -1.05 -2.90 10.50
CA ASP A 24 -0.55 -2.30 9.26
C ASP A 24 -0.87 -3.16 8.03
N ASN A 25 -0.75 -4.48 8.11
CA ASN A 25 -1.00 -5.38 6.98
C ASN A 25 -2.47 -5.30 6.53
N VAL A 26 -3.42 -5.23 7.47
CA VAL A 26 -4.85 -5.07 7.16
C VAL A 26 -5.09 -3.73 6.45
N ARG A 27 -4.44 -2.66 6.91
CA ARG A 27 -4.58 -1.32 6.33
C ARG A 27 -3.92 -1.20 4.96
N ILE A 28 -2.73 -1.78 4.78
CA ILE A 28 -2.03 -1.85 3.49
C ILE A 28 -2.92 -2.59 2.49
N ARG A 29 -3.46 -3.74 2.87
CA ARG A 29 -4.36 -4.52 2.00
C ARG A 29 -5.63 -3.76 1.66
N ALA A 30 -6.23 -3.03 2.61
CA ALA A 30 -7.37 -2.15 2.33
C ALA A 30 -7.01 -1.04 1.31
N ALA A 31 -5.83 -0.44 1.43
CA ALA A 31 -5.33 0.56 0.48
C ALA A 31 -5.09 -0.02 -0.92
N LEU A 32 -4.56 -1.25 -1.00
CA LEU A 32 -4.35 -1.97 -2.27
C LEU A 32 -5.68 -2.30 -2.96
N CYS A 33 -6.75 -2.61 -2.21
CA CYS A 33 -8.09 -2.82 -2.77
C CYS A 33 -8.79 -1.52 -3.22
N ARG A 34 -8.34 -0.35 -2.76
CA ARG A 34 -8.89 0.97 -3.12
C ARG A 34 -7.75 1.92 -3.52
N PRO A 35 -7.02 1.60 -4.61
CA PRO A 35 -5.73 2.22 -4.88
C PRO A 35 -5.86 3.69 -5.24
N ARG A 36 -5.07 4.52 -4.56
CA ARG A 36 -4.81 5.91 -4.92
C ARG A 36 -3.31 6.13 -4.93
N PHE A 37 -2.78 6.77 -5.96
CA PHE A 37 -1.33 6.94 -6.15
C PHE A 37 -0.65 7.51 -4.91
N ARG A 38 -1.14 8.64 -4.40
CA ARG A 38 -0.58 9.31 -3.23
C ARG A 38 -0.50 8.39 -2.01
N ILE A 39 -1.58 7.67 -1.70
CA ILE A 39 -1.62 6.73 -0.59
C ILE A 39 -0.57 5.63 -0.75
N LEU A 40 -0.48 5.00 -1.93
CA LEU A 40 0.49 3.93 -2.15
C LEU A 40 1.94 4.43 -2.15
N LEU A 41 2.17 5.68 -2.56
CA LEU A 41 3.48 6.32 -2.44
C LEU A 41 3.84 6.59 -0.98
N ASP A 42 2.94 7.20 -0.20
CA ASP A 42 3.14 7.49 1.23
C ASP A 42 3.40 6.19 2.02
N LEU A 43 2.67 5.12 1.70
CA LEU A 43 2.91 3.79 2.25
C LEU A 43 4.22 3.16 1.78
N ALA A 44 4.64 3.35 0.53
CA ALA A 44 5.93 2.88 0.04
C ALA A 44 7.10 3.59 0.74
N MET A 45 6.96 4.89 1.03
CA MET A 45 7.95 5.64 1.82
C MET A 45 7.99 5.19 3.28
N ALA A 46 6.84 4.91 3.89
CA ALA A 46 6.74 4.48 5.28
C ALA A 46 7.20 3.04 5.52
N PHE A 47 6.85 2.12 4.62
CA PHE A 47 6.96 0.68 4.85
C PHE A 47 7.83 -0.06 3.83
N GLY A 48 8.30 0.63 2.79
CA GLY A 48 9.06 0.06 1.69
C GLY A 48 8.17 -0.56 0.61
N LEU A 49 8.57 -0.34 -0.66
CA LEU A 49 7.85 -0.86 -1.82
C LEU A 49 7.74 -2.40 -1.81
N GLU A 50 8.78 -3.10 -1.37
CA GLU A 50 8.80 -4.57 -1.30
C GLU A 50 7.76 -5.14 -0.33
N ARG A 51 7.44 -4.42 0.75
CA ARG A 51 6.37 -4.85 1.67
C ARG A 51 5.00 -4.73 0.98
N LEU A 52 4.75 -3.64 0.26
CA LEU A 52 3.52 -3.47 -0.50
C LEU A 52 3.37 -4.53 -1.59
N ARG A 53 4.46 -4.88 -2.30
CA ARG A 53 4.46 -5.94 -3.31
C ARG A 53 4.10 -7.30 -2.70
N ARG A 54 4.67 -7.66 -1.56
CA ARG A 54 4.32 -8.93 -0.85
C ARG A 54 2.85 -9.01 -0.47
N GLU A 55 2.30 -7.95 0.11
CA GLU A 55 0.86 -7.91 0.45
C GLU A 55 -0.03 -7.95 -0.80
N TRP A 56 0.42 -7.32 -1.89
CA TRP A 56 -0.27 -7.37 -3.18
C TRP A 56 -0.27 -8.77 -3.80
N ASP A 57 0.86 -9.48 -3.76
CA ASP A 57 0.95 -10.85 -4.26
C ASP A 57 0.08 -11.82 -3.45
N ALA A 58 0.00 -11.63 -2.13
CA ALA A 58 -0.94 -12.36 -1.28
C ALA A 58 -2.40 -12.11 -1.71
N LEU A 59 -2.79 -10.84 -1.88
CA LEU A 59 -4.14 -10.48 -2.34
C LEU A 59 -4.49 -11.04 -3.72
N LYS A 60 -3.54 -11.04 -4.67
CA LYS A 60 -3.73 -11.67 -5.98
C LYS A 60 -3.97 -13.17 -5.86
N THR A 61 -3.21 -13.84 -5.00
CA THR A 61 -3.33 -15.29 -4.76
C THR A 61 -4.69 -15.64 -4.17
N GLU A 62 -5.19 -14.83 -3.24
CA GLU A 62 -6.54 -15.00 -2.67
C GLU A 62 -7.64 -14.80 -3.70
N GLY A 63 -7.41 -13.97 -4.73
CA GLY A 63 -8.29 -13.86 -5.88
C GLY A 63 -9.66 -13.25 -5.57
N THR A 64 -9.75 -12.37 -4.57
CA THR A 64 -11.00 -11.68 -4.23
C THR A 64 -11.46 -10.77 -5.38
N ALA A 65 -12.76 -10.48 -5.44
CA ALA A 65 -13.31 -9.63 -6.49
C ALA A 65 -12.72 -8.21 -6.44
N GLU A 66 -12.48 -7.70 -5.23
CA GLU A 66 -11.83 -6.42 -4.98
C GLU A 66 -10.39 -6.39 -5.48
N ALA A 67 -9.60 -7.43 -5.20
CA ALA A 67 -8.23 -7.53 -5.68
C ALA A 67 -8.19 -7.59 -7.21
N ARG A 68 -9.03 -8.43 -7.84
CA ARG A 68 -9.12 -8.51 -9.31
C ARG A 68 -9.51 -7.17 -9.93
N ARG A 69 -10.45 -6.44 -9.33
CA ARG A 69 -10.88 -5.11 -9.81
C ARG A 69 -9.76 -4.07 -9.67
N ALA A 70 -9.01 -4.11 -8.58
CA ALA A 70 -7.94 -3.14 -8.31
C ALA A 70 -6.66 -3.40 -9.12
N ALA A 71 -6.44 -4.63 -9.58
CA ALA A 71 -5.20 -5.09 -10.20
C ALA A 71 -4.57 -4.17 -11.25
N PRO A 72 -5.26 -3.75 -12.33
CA PRO A 72 -4.64 -2.91 -13.36
C PRO A 72 -4.18 -1.56 -12.80
N THR A 73 -4.87 -1.05 -11.77
CA THR A 73 -4.52 0.23 -11.15
C THR A 73 -3.37 0.09 -10.17
N VAL A 74 -3.38 -0.95 -9.33
CA VAL A 74 -2.31 -1.22 -8.36
C VAL A 74 -0.99 -1.46 -9.07
N GLU A 75 -0.96 -2.35 -10.07
CA GLU A 75 0.27 -2.72 -10.77
C GLU A 75 0.90 -1.51 -11.45
N ARG A 76 0.09 -0.68 -12.13
CA ARG A 76 0.56 0.57 -12.73
C ARG A 76 1.18 1.51 -11.69
N ILE A 77 0.52 1.70 -10.55
CA ILE A 77 1.02 2.59 -9.50
C ILE A 77 2.33 2.07 -8.91
N LEU A 78 2.40 0.78 -8.57
CA LEU A 78 3.61 0.18 -7.98
C LEU A 78 4.80 0.21 -8.95
N ASN A 79 4.56 0.07 -10.26
CA ASN A 79 5.60 0.22 -11.28
C ASN A 79 6.08 1.67 -11.38
N HIS A 80 5.18 2.66 -11.42
CA HIS A 80 5.58 4.07 -11.43
C HIS A 80 6.35 4.48 -10.17
N ILE A 81 5.99 3.95 -9.00
CA ILE A 81 6.74 4.17 -7.75
C ILE A 81 8.14 3.56 -7.86
N ALA A 82 8.26 2.32 -8.37
CA ALA A 82 9.54 1.66 -8.58
C ALA A 82 10.47 2.47 -9.50
N GLU A 83 9.95 2.91 -10.64
CA GLU A 83 10.67 3.77 -11.59
C GLU A 83 11.10 5.10 -10.94
N GLY A 84 10.22 5.70 -10.14
CA GLY A 84 10.52 6.92 -9.40
C GLY A 84 11.68 6.74 -8.43
N PHE A 85 11.70 5.65 -7.66
CA PHE A 85 12.81 5.33 -6.77
C PHE A 85 14.11 5.06 -7.52
N GLN A 86 14.08 4.32 -8.62
CA GLN A 86 15.27 4.06 -9.45
C GLN A 86 15.88 5.36 -10.00
N ARG A 87 15.04 6.29 -10.47
CA ARG A 87 15.51 7.60 -10.97
C ARG A 87 16.12 8.46 -9.87
N ALA A 88 15.56 8.42 -8.67
CA ALA A 88 16.09 9.15 -7.53
C ALA A 88 17.44 8.61 -7.07
N ASP A 89 17.62 7.28 -7.10
CA ASP A 89 18.88 6.62 -6.72
C ASP A 89 19.99 6.88 -7.74
N ALA A 90 19.68 6.86 -9.05
CA ALA A 90 20.65 7.11 -10.12
C ALA A 90 21.09 8.59 -10.27
N GLY A 91 20.39 9.52 -9.60
CA GLY A 91 20.69 10.95 -9.61
C GLY A 91 21.53 11.43 -8.42
N ASN A 92 21.84 10.54 -7.48
CA ASN A 92 22.74 10.76 -6.34
C ASN A 92 24.15 10.25 -6.65
#